data_AF-A0A9R0I1D6-F1
#
_entry.id   AF-A0A9R0I1D6-F1
#
_cell.length_a   1.000
_cell.length_b   1.000
_cell.length_c   1.000
_cell.angle_alpha   90.00
_cell.angle_beta   90.00
_cell.angle_gamma   90.00
#
_symmetry.space_group_name_H-M   'P 1'
#
loop_
_entity.id
_entity.type
_entity.pdbx_description
1 polymer ?
#
loop_
_entity_poly.entity_id
_entity_poly.type
_entity_poly.pdbx_seq_one_letter_code
_entity_poly.pdbx_strand_id
1 'polypeptide(L)'
;MYHFISDLSRNVLTGTIPRGWADAKLESLFANRLSWPIPKYLGNITTLINLSIESNQFNGTISPELGNLVNLSERRLSSNNFNGSLPDHFENYSKLQKLEMISSGFEGSIAVLEAEFDQVSPPELLKQFEEAMMLSAL
;
A
#
# COMPACT_ATOMS: atom_id res chain seq x y z
N MET A 1 3.90 -2.96 30.76
CA MET A 1 4.22 -3.14 29.33
C MET A 1 2.88 -3.37 28.63
N TYR A 2 2.30 -2.32 28.06
CA TYR A 2 0.97 -2.41 27.44
C TYR A 2 1.13 -3.02 26.04
N HIS A 3 0.49 -4.17 25.79
CA HIS A 3 0.31 -4.68 24.45
C HIS A 3 -0.55 -3.69 23.68
N PHE A 4 0.09 -2.84 22.87
CA PHE A 4 -0.62 -2.01 21.90
C PHE A 4 -1.24 -2.95 20.87
N ILE A 5 -2.53 -2.73 20.56
CA ILE A 5 -3.22 -3.43 19.49
C ILE A 5 -2.53 -3.01 18.19
N SER A 6 -1.70 -3.89 17.64
CA SER A 6 -0.99 -3.63 16.38
C SER A 6 -1.79 -4.14 15.17
N ASP A 7 -2.68 -5.11 15.40
CA ASP A 7 -3.48 -5.74 14.36
C ASP A 7 -4.98 -5.49 14.60
N LEU A 8 -5.60 -4.74 13.68
CA LEU A 8 -7.04 -4.48 13.63
C LEU A 8 -7.71 -5.22 12.46
N SER A 9 -7.01 -6.18 11.85
CA SER A 9 -7.50 -6.94 10.72
C SER A 9 -8.71 -7.82 11.03
N ARG A 10 -9.43 -8.23 9.98
CA ARG A 10 -10.56 -9.17 10.05
C ARG A 10 -11.70 -8.70 10.95
N ASN A 11 -11.95 -7.40 10.97
CA ASN A 11 -13.07 -6.79 11.66
C ASN A 11 -14.11 -6.29 10.65
N VAL A 12 -15.12 -5.58 11.16
CA VAL A 12 -16.15 -4.91 10.35
C VAL A 12 -16.01 -3.39 10.41
N LEU A 13 -14.79 -2.89 10.60
CA LEU A 13 -14.51 -1.45 10.71
C LEU A 13 -14.91 -0.75 9.41
N THR A 14 -15.55 0.41 9.53
CA THR A 14 -16.04 1.22 8.40
C THR A 14 -15.51 2.64 8.49
N GLY A 15 -15.70 3.40 7.40
CA GLY A 15 -15.23 4.79 7.32
C GLY A 15 -13.74 4.88 7.01
N THR A 16 -13.13 6.02 7.31
CA THR A 16 -11.73 6.30 7.01
C THR A 16 -10.82 5.91 8.18
N ILE A 17 -9.52 5.77 7.91
CA ILE A 17 -8.51 5.69 8.97
C ILE A 17 -8.56 7.02 9.74
N PRO A 18 -8.59 7.02 11.09
CA PRO A 18 -8.59 8.24 11.89
C PRO A 18 -7.15 8.71 12.20
N ARG A 19 -6.97 10.03 12.31
CA ARG A 19 -5.64 10.64 12.56
C ARG A 19 -4.95 10.12 13.81
N GLY A 20 -5.70 9.76 14.85
CA GLY A 20 -5.14 9.21 16.10
C GLY A 20 -4.44 7.86 15.94
N TRP A 21 -4.61 7.17 14.81
CA TRP A 21 -3.87 5.94 14.51
C TRP A 21 -2.49 6.21 13.93
N ALA A 22 -2.17 7.45 13.56
CA ALA A 22 -0.84 7.81 13.06
C ALA A 22 0.25 7.65 14.14
N ASP A 23 -0.13 7.85 15.41
CA ASP A 23 0.77 7.67 16.56
C ASP A 23 0.76 6.23 17.09
N ALA A 24 -0.19 5.41 16.62
CA ALA A 24 -0.25 4.00 16.96
C ALA A 24 0.70 3.21 16.04
N LYS A 25 1.42 2.24 16.59
CA LYS A 25 2.20 1.26 15.82
C LYS A 25 1.26 0.29 15.09
N LEU A 26 0.46 0.81 14.17
CA LEU A 26 -0.49 0.04 13.38
C LEU A 26 0.27 -0.85 12.40
N GLU A 27 0.08 -2.15 12.49
CA GLU A 27 0.73 -3.15 11.64
C GLU A 27 -0.21 -3.63 10.52
N SER A 28 -1.51 -3.81 10.81
CA SER A 28 -2.46 -4.27 9.79
C SER A 28 -3.92 -3.83 10.01
N LEU A 29 -4.59 -3.57 8.88
CA LEU A 29 -6.01 -3.29 8.75
C LEU A 29 -6.70 -4.23 7.74
N PHE A 30 -6.05 -5.32 7.33
CA PHE A 30 -6.56 -6.16 6.25
C PHE A 30 -7.95 -6.73 6.56
N ALA A 31 -8.74 -7.02 5.52
CA ALA A 31 -10.07 -7.62 5.65
C ALA A 31 -11.00 -6.85 6.60
N ASN A 32 -11.25 -5.58 6.28
CA ASN A 32 -12.25 -4.74 6.94
C ASN A 32 -13.24 -4.19 5.90
N ARG A 33 -14.05 -3.20 6.29
CA ARG A 33 -14.96 -2.46 5.39
C ARG A 33 -14.58 -0.97 5.36
N LEU A 34 -13.30 -0.66 5.56
CA LEU A 34 -12.81 0.72 5.53
C LEU A 34 -12.97 1.25 4.10
N SER A 35 -13.44 2.48 4.00
CA SER A 35 -13.76 3.14 2.74
C SER A 35 -13.21 4.56 2.75
N TRP A 36 -13.39 5.28 1.63
CA TRP A 36 -12.78 6.59 1.36
C TRP A 36 -11.31 6.50 0.95
N PRO A 37 -10.69 7.62 0.50
CA PRO A 37 -9.28 7.61 0.16
C PRO A 37 -8.37 7.37 1.35
N ILE A 38 -7.18 6.84 1.07
CA ILE A 38 -6.12 6.73 2.07
C ILE A 38 -5.76 8.15 2.53
N PRO A 39 -5.83 8.44 3.84
CA PRO A 39 -5.54 9.77 4.31
C PRO A 39 -4.06 10.14 4.12
N LYS A 40 -3.81 11.33 3.57
CA LYS A 40 -2.47 11.86 3.28
C LYS A 40 -1.53 11.87 4.49
N TYR A 41 -2.08 12.08 5.68
CA TYR A 41 -1.29 12.14 6.91
C TYR A 41 -0.65 10.80 7.28
N LEU A 42 -1.07 9.67 6.69
CA LEU A 42 -0.34 8.41 6.86
C LEU A 42 1.09 8.51 6.35
N GLY A 43 1.35 9.36 5.36
CA GLY A 43 2.70 9.66 4.89
C GLY A 43 3.64 10.22 5.98
N ASN A 44 3.10 10.75 7.08
CA ASN A 44 3.92 11.28 8.16
C ASN A 44 4.41 10.21 9.14
N ILE A 45 3.94 8.96 9.02
CA ILE A 45 4.31 7.85 9.91
C ILE A 45 5.60 7.21 9.39
N THR A 46 6.70 7.97 9.35
CA THR A 46 7.98 7.51 8.76
C THR A 46 8.61 6.31 9.48
N THR A 47 8.08 5.94 10.65
CA THR A 47 8.44 4.73 11.40
C THR A 47 7.75 3.47 10.91
N LEU A 48 6.78 3.57 10.00
CA LEU A 48 6.00 2.42 9.52
C LEU A 48 6.89 1.48 8.69
N ILE A 49 6.87 0.19 9.04
CA ILE A 49 7.63 -0.86 8.35
C ILE A 49 6.73 -1.64 7.40
N ASN A 50 5.51 -1.96 7.84
CA ASN A 50 4.54 -2.72 7.04
C ASN A 50 3.24 -1.93 6.92
N LEU A 51 2.70 -1.83 5.70
CA LEU A 51 1.36 -1.29 5.45
C LEU A 51 0.51 -2.36 4.76
N SER A 52 -0.39 -2.96 5.55
CA SER A 52 -1.33 -3.99 5.11
C SER A 52 -2.76 -3.46 5.25
N ILE A 53 -3.36 -3.07 4.12
CA ILE A 53 -4.72 -2.55 4.02
C ILE A 53 -5.56 -3.31 2.97
N GLU A 54 -5.07 -4.45 2.53
CA GLU A 54 -5.70 -5.28 1.52
C GLU A 54 -7.10 -5.76 1.94
N SER A 55 -7.94 -6.07 0.96
CA SER A 55 -9.33 -6.50 1.20
C SER A 55 -10.15 -5.48 2.01
N ASN A 56 -10.19 -4.24 1.52
CA ASN A 56 -11.02 -3.15 2.03
C ASN A 56 -11.81 -2.51 0.88
N GLN A 57 -12.39 -1.33 1.11
CA GLN A 57 -13.16 -0.55 0.15
C GLN A 57 -12.53 0.84 -0.06
N PHE A 58 -11.22 0.98 0.17
CA PHE A 58 -10.51 2.25 -0.06
C PHE A 58 -10.64 2.65 -1.53
N ASN A 59 -10.79 3.94 -1.81
CA ASN A 59 -11.03 4.44 -3.16
C ASN A 59 -10.25 5.71 -3.50
N GLY A 60 -10.39 6.21 -4.73
CA GLY A 60 -9.64 7.38 -5.19
C GLY A 60 -8.18 7.06 -5.51
N THR A 61 -7.38 8.11 -5.69
CA THR A 61 -5.98 7.98 -6.07
C THR A 61 -5.07 7.77 -4.86
N ILE A 62 -3.93 7.14 -5.12
CA ILE A 62 -2.87 6.99 -4.13
C ILE A 62 -2.10 8.30 -4.03
N SER A 63 -2.02 8.83 -2.81
CA SER A 63 -1.43 10.15 -2.56
C SER A 63 0.11 10.10 -2.58
N PRO A 64 0.80 11.09 -3.21
CA PRO A 64 2.26 11.17 -3.22
C PRO A 64 2.90 11.20 -1.82
N GLU A 65 2.18 11.69 -0.81
CA GLU A 65 2.66 11.82 0.57
C GLU A 65 3.00 10.47 1.20
N LEU A 66 2.39 9.36 0.74
CA LEU A 66 2.80 8.02 1.17
C LEU A 66 4.24 7.69 0.75
N GLY A 67 4.78 8.37 -0.27
CA GLY A 67 6.20 8.37 -0.68
C GLY A 67 7.18 8.67 0.45
N ASN A 68 6.72 9.36 1.49
CA ASN A 68 7.53 9.69 2.66
C ASN A 68 7.79 8.49 3.59
N LEU A 69 7.12 7.36 3.38
CA LEU A 69 7.27 6.14 4.18
C LEU A 69 8.56 5.38 3.84
N VAL A 70 9.72 6.04 3.98
CA VAL A 70 11.04 5.54 3.55
C VAL A 70 11.53 4.26 4.25
N ASN A 71 10.89 3.87 5.36
CA ASN A 71 11.19 2.64 6.09
C ASN A 71 10.27 1.47 5.74
N LEU A 72 9.33 1.67 4.82
CA LEU A 72 8.38 0.64 4.44
C LEU A 72 9.08 -0.51 3.70
N SER A 73 8.91 -1.72 4.22
CA SER A 73 9.43 -2.97 3.66
C SER A 73 8.33 -3.74 2.92
N GLU A 74 7.12 -3.77 3.47
CA GLU A 74 5.99 -4.48 2.85
C GLU A 74 4.80 -3.55 2.63
N ARG A 75 4.24 -3.61 1.41
CA ARG A 75 3.03 -2.89 1.03
C ARG A 75 2.03 -3.85 0.39
N ARG A 76 0.84 -3.95 1.00
CA ARG A 76 -0.28 -4.74 0.49
C ARG A 76 -1.51 -3.85 0.38
N LEU A 77 -1.83 -3.48 -0.86
CA LEU A 77 -2.96 -2.61 -1.22
C LEU A 77 -4.06 -3.37 -1.97
N SER A 78 -3.82 -4.65 -2.29
CA SER A 78 -4.70 -5.51 -3.11
C SER A 78 -6.17 -5.48 -2.67
N SER A 79 -7.08 -5.72 -3.62
CA SER A 79 -8.52 -5.86 -3.34
C SER A 79 -9.10 -4.62 -2.65
N ASN A 80 -8.95 -3.49 -3.31
CA ASN A 80 -9.55 -2.19 -2.97
C ASN A 80 -10.12 -1.55 -4.25
N ASN A 81 -10.74 -0.38 -4.13
CA ASN A 81 -11.41 0.34 -5.21
C ASN A 81 -10.63 1.60 -5.63
N PHE A 82 -9.29 1.52 -5.66
CA PHE A 82 -8.45 2.65 -6.09
C PHE A 82 -8.67 2.97 -7.58
N ASN A 83 -8.26 4.17 -7.98
CA ASN A 83 -8.29 4.61 -9.37
C ASN A 83 -7.09 5.52 -9.68
N GLY A 84 -6.90 5.80 -10.98
CA GLY A 84 -5.79 6.60 -11.46
C GLY A 84 -4.43 5.91 -11.33
N SER A 85 -3.37 6.67 -11.58
CA SER A 85 -1.99 6.18 -11.59
C SER A 85 -1.32 6.26 -10.23
N LEU A 86 -0.27 5.44 -10.08
CA LEU A 86 0.71 5.61 -9.02
C LEU A 86 1.43 6.96 -9.21
N PRO A 87 1.72 7.71 -8.12
CA PRO A 87 2.42 8.98 -8.26
C PRO A 87 3.93 8.80 -8.46
N ASP A 88 4.57 9.69 -9.23
CA ASP A 88 6.02 9.68 -9.56
C ASP A 88 6.98 9.84 -8.35
N HIS A 89 6.43 10.02 -7.15
CA HIS A 89 7.17 10.12 -5.89
C HIS A 89 6.82 8.99 -4.92
N PHE A 90 6.04 8.02 -5.40
CA PHE A 90 5.85 6.72 -4.76
C PHE A 90 7.09 5.82 -4.91
N GLU A 91 8.25 6.41 -5.17
CA GLU A 91 9.45 5.72 -5.67
C GLU A 91 10.60 5.78 -4.65
N ASN A 92 10.49 6.59 -3.60
CA ASN A 92 11.57 6.78 -2.61
C ASN A 92 11.59 5.68 -1.53
N TYR A 93 11.48 4.40 -1.94
CA TYR A 93 11.47 3.26 -1.04
C TYR A 93 12.67 2.34 -1.27
N SER A 94 13.86 2.84 -0.94
CA SER A 94 15.11 2.05 -0.93
C SER A 94 15.06 0.74 -0.12
N LYS A 95 14.01 0.54 0.69
CA LYS A 95 13.81 -0.62 1.57
C LYS A 95 12.62 -1.50 1.23
N LEU A 96 11.84 -1.17 0.18
CA LEU A 96 10.66 -1.95 -0.19
C LEU A 96 11.10 -3.32 -0.70
N GLN A 97 10.58 -4.37 -0.08
CA GLN A 97 10.86 -5.76 -0.43
C GLN A 97 9.62 -6.43 -1.04
N LYS A 98 8.43 -5.89 -0.81
CA LYS A 98 7.18 -6.49 -1.27
C LYS A 98 6.14 -5.44 -1.62
N LEU A 99 5.60 -5.53 -2.83
CA LEU A 99 4.51 -4.69 -3.33
C LEU A 99 3.40 -5.59 -3.91
N GLU A 100 2.20 -5.53 -3.31
CA GLU A 100 1.01 -6.20 -3.83
C GLU A 100 -0.12 -5.18 -4.07
N MET A 101 -0.61 -5.13 -5.31
CA MET A 101 -1.65 -4.18 -5.75
C MET A 101 -2.71 -4.84 -6.65
N ILE A 102 -2.85 -6.17 -6.54
CA ILE A 102 -3.72 -6.99 -7.40
C ILE A 102 -5.18 -6.56 -7.21
N SER A 103 -5.97 -6.53 -8.29
CA SER A 103 -7.42 -6.28 -8.23
C SER A 103 -7.76 -4.98 -7.47
N SER A 104 -7.05 -3.91 -7.78
CA SER A 104 -7.16 -2.63 -7.06
C SER A 104 -7.60 -1.43 -7.90
N GLY A 105 -7.88 -1.64 -9.19
CA GLY A 105 -8.39 -0.58 -10.10
C GLY A 105 -7.36 0.47 -10.55
N PHE A 106 -6.06 0.22 -10.34
CA PHE A 106 -4.99 1.10 -10.79
C PHE A 106 -4.91 1.19 -12.31
N GLU A 107 -4.77 2.41 -12.83
CA GLU A 107 -4.60 2.72 -14.25
C GLU A 107 -3.22 3.33 -14.47
N GLY A 108 -2.42 2.85 -15.43
CA GLY A 108 -1.09 3.41 -15.65
C GLY A 108 -0.27 2.64 -16.70
N SER A 109 0.79 3.28 -17.19
CA SER A 109 1.74 2.65 -18.11
C SER A 109 2.77 1.83 -17.32
N ILE A 110 3.03 0.60 -17.78
CA ILE A 110 4.10 -0.27 -17.26
C ILE A 110 5.46 0.46 -17.22
N ALA A 111 5.69 1.43 -18.11
CA ALA A 111 6.94 2.19 -18.18
C ALA A 111 7.28 3.00 -16.92
N VAL A 112 6.28 3.40 -16.12
CA VAL A 112 6.53 4.02 -14.81
C VAL A 112 7.15 3.00 -13.86
N LEU A 113 6.63 1.76 -13.87
CA LEU A 113 7.10 0.68 -13.01
C LEU A 113 8.43 0.06 -13.49
N GLU A 114 8.66 -0.02 -14.80
CA GLU A 114 9.88 -0.63 -15.38
C GLU A 114 11.14 0.20 -15.15
N ALA A 115 11.06 1.54 -15.19
CA ALA A 115 12.21 2.40 -14.91
C ALA A 115 12.73 2.27 -13.46
N GLU A 116 11.89 1.72 -12.57
CA GLU A 116 12.10 1.68 -11.12
C GLU A 116 12.70 0.34 -10.63
N PHE A 117 12.33 -0.80 -11.23
CA PHE A 117 12.86 -2.11 -10.83
C PHE A 117 14.32 -2.32 -11.21
N ASP A 118 14.82 -1.64 -12.23
CA ASP A 118 16.23 -1.68 -12.63
C ASP A 118 17.18 -1.00 -11.63
N GLN A 119 16.66 -0.18 -10.71
CA GLN A 119 17.48 0.61 -9.79
C GLN A 119 17.60 0.03 -8.37
N VAL A 120 16.68 -0.84 -7.90
CA VAL A 120 16.57 -1.13 -6.44
C VAL A 120 16.32 -2.59 -6.01
N SER A 121 16.03 -3.61 -6.83
CA SER A 121 15.72 -4.95 -6.24
C SER A 121 15.94 -6.20 -7.13
N PRO A 122 16.07 -7.42 -6.53
CA PRO A 122 16.51 -8.63 -7.23
C PRO A 122 15.52 -9.09 -8.32
N PRO A 123 16.00 -9.83 -9.35
CA PRO A 123 15.21 -10.28 -10.50
C PRO A 123 13.88 -11.00 -10.16
N GLU A 124 13.79 -11.60 -8.97
CA GLU A 124 12.63 -12.34 -8.50
C GLU A 124 11.37 -11.47 -8.30
N LEU A 125 11.52 -10.18 -7.97
CA LEU A 125 10.38 -9.30 -7.71
C LEU A 125 9.71 -8.80 -8.99
N LEU A 126 10.50 -8.53 -10.03
CA LEU A 126 9.98 -8.20 -11.36
C LEU A 126 9.13 -9.36 -11.90
N LYS A 127 9.62 -10.59 -11.73
CA LYS A 127 8.92 -11.79 -12.16
C LYS A 127 7.61 -12.02 -11.40
N GLN A 128 7.60 -11.87 -10.07
CA GLN A 128 6.36 -11.97 -9.27
C GLN A 128 5.34 -10.89 -9.66
N PHE A 129 5.81 -9.70 -10.03
CA PHE A 129 4.96 -8.60 -10.48
C PHE A 129 4.34 -8.86 -11.86
N GLU A 130 5.13 -9.32 -12.83
CA GLU A 130 4.65 -9.72 -14.16
C GLU A 130 3.62 -10.87 -14.07
N GLU A 131 3.87 -11.87 -13.22
CA GLU A 131 2.95 -12.99 -13.00
C GLU A 131 1.63 -12.53 -12.35
N ALA A 132 1.68 -11.61 -11.40
CA ALA A 132 0.50 -11.05 -10.73
C ALA A 132 -0.39 -10.23 -11.68
N MET A 133 0.21 -9.52 -12.64
CA MET A 133 -0.50 -8.75 -13.66
C MET A 133 -1.21 -9.65 -14.67
N MET A 134 -0.55 -10.73 -15.13
CA MET A 134 -1.11 -11.71 -16.07
C MET A 134 -2.36 -12.42 -15.55
N LEU A 135 -2.46 -12.62 -14.23
CA LEU A 135 -3.61 -13.25 -13.58
C LEU A 135 -4.83 -12.33 -13.44
N SER A 136 -4.65 -11.00 -13.61
CA SER A 136 -5.72 -10.01 -13.45
C SER A 136 -6.42 -9.62 -14.77
N ALA A 137 -5.95 -10.15 -15.90
CA ALA A 137 -6.48 -9.90 -17.25
C ALA A 137 -7.47 -10.99 -17.75
N LEU A 138 -7.92 -11.89 -16.87
CA LEU A 138 -8.92 -12.94 -17.11
C LEU A 138 -10.14 -12.72 -16.20
#